data_AF-A0AAW4BIB6-F1
#
_entry.id   AF-A0AAW4BIB6-F1
#
_cell.length_a   1.000
_cell.length_b   1.000
_cell.length_c   1.000
_cell.angle_alpha   90.00
_cell.angle_beta   90.00
_cell.angle_gamma   90.00
#
_symmetry.space_group_name_H-M   'P 1'
#
loop_
_entity.id
_entity.type
_entity.pdbx_description
1 polymer ?
#
loop_
_entity_poly.entity_id
_entity_poly.type
_entity_poly.pdbx_seq_one_letter_code
_entity_poly.pdbx_strand_id
1 'polypeptide(L)'
;DYQRGYAWQDRHLKDFWNDLLQLEDGKNHYVGVLTLEDVSSEVYNNWVDDAWIIKSKNYEPHYIVDGQQRLTTSIILIQSILETIGSEGELNYTSYDDIRKKFIFETKDKGISRSYLFGYVSDNPSYEFLKRNIFNENSDYQNEIQETIYTNNLINAKEFFIERLKSFSNTQIESIYTKITQHFLFNIYSMGVDVDVHVSFET
;
A
#
# COMPACT_ATOMS: atom_id res chain seq x y z
N ASP A 1 -5.34 9.85 -17.17
CA ASP A 1 -4.97 10.73 -16.03
C ASP A 1 -5.65 10.27 -14.72
N TYR A 2 -5.65 8.95 -14.44
CA TYR A 2 -6.46 8.34 -13.37
C TYR A 2 -5.73 8.23 -12.02
N GLN A 3 -4.39 8.38 -11.99
CA GLN A 3 -3.59 8.25 -10.78
C GLN A 3 -3.22 9.63 -10.25
N ARG A 4 -4.09 10.20 -9.41
CA ARG A 4 -3.74 11.38 -8.61
C ARG A 4 -2.95 10.92 -7.38
N GLY A 5 -2.08 11.79 -6.85
CA GLY A 5 -1.34 11.50 -5.64
C GLY A 5 -2.24 11.33 -4.40
N TYR A 6 -1.64 10.92 -3.29
CA TYR A 6 -2.36 10.70 -2.03
C TYR A 6 -2.92 12.00 -1.44
N ALA A 7 -4.24 12.09 -1.29
CA ALA A 7 -4.98 13.30 -0.95
C ALA A 7 -5.68 13.24 0.43
N TRP A 8 -5.63 12.09 1.11
CA TRP A 8 -6.23 11.97 2.44
C TRP A 8 -5.49 12.81 3.48
N GLN A 9 -6.28 13.59 4.20
CA GLN A 9 -5.87 14.49 5.29
C GLN A 9 -6.31 13.93 6.66
N ASP A 10 -5.89 14.58 7.75
CA ASP A 10 -6.16 14.23 9.15
C ASP A 10 -7.58 13.76 9.45
N ARG A 11 -8.59 14.42 8.89
CA ARG A 11 -9.99 14.01 9.10
C ARG A 11 -10.24 12.59 8.59
N HIS A 12 -9.83 12.30 7.36
CA HIS A 12 -9.98 10.98 6.74
C HIS A 12 -9.17 9.91 7.50
N LEU A 13 -7.97 10.27 7.97
CA LEU A 13 -7.14 9.38 8.79
C LEU A 13 -7.79 9.06 10.14
N LYS A 14 -8.40 10.05 10.80
CA LYS A 14 -9.17 9.86 12.04
C LYS A 14 -10.37 8.96 11.81
N ASP A 15 -11.12 9.19 10.74
CA ASP A 15 -12.30 8.39 10.40
C ASP A 15 -11.89 6.93 10.15
N PHE A 16 -10.89 6.70 9.27
CA PHE A 16 -10.33 5.37 9.00
C PHE A 16 -9.82 4.65 10.27
N TRP A 17 -9.10 5.37 11.13
CA TRP A 17 -8.59 4.82 12.38
C TRP A 17 -9.70 4.47 13.36
N ASN A 18 -10.73 5.31 13.45
CA ASN A 18 -11.88 5.06 14.31
C ASN A 18 -12.67 3.85 13.84
N ASP A 19 -12.90 3.71 12.53
CA ASP A 19 -13.56 2.54 11.95
C ASP A 19 -12.81 1.25 12.28
N LEU A 20 -11.48 1.28 12.20
CA LEU A 20 -10.62 0.14 12.55
C LEU A 20 -10.70 -0.21 14.04
N LEU A 21 -10.67 0.78 14.93
CA LEU A 21 -10.73 0.55 16.38
C LEU A 21 -12.12 0.09 16.85
N GLN A 22 -13.18 0.63 16.26
CA GLN A 22 -14.57 0.30 16.59
C GLN A 22 -15.02 -1.05 16.04
N LEU A 23 -14.29 -1.61 15.07
CA LEU A 23 -14.59 -2.92 14.53
C LEU A 23 -14.50 -3.99 15.63
N GLU A 24 -15.64 -4.59 15.96
CA GLU A 24 -15.71 -5.71 16.90
C GLU A 24 -14.95 -6.94 16.39
N ASP A 25 -14.40 -7.72 17.30
CA ASP A 25 -13.64 -8.92 16.95
C ASP A 25 -14.51 -9.92 16.18
N GLY A 26 -13.99 -10.42 15.05
CA GLY A 26 -14.68 -11.36 14.17
C GLY A 26 -15.74 -10.73 13.26
N LYS A 27 -15.93 -9.40 13.28
CA LYS A 27 -16.77 -8.69 12.31
C LYS A 27 -15.94 -8.18 11.15
N ASN A 28 -16.58 -8.05 9.99
CA ASN A 28 -15.97 -7.45 8.81
C ASN A 28 -16.40 -5.99 8.67
N HIS A 29 -15.47 -5.14 8.24
CA HIS A 29 -15.72 -3.76 7.86
C HIS A 29 -15.59 -3.62 6.35
N TYR A 30 -16.65 -3.17 5.70
CA TYR A 30 -16.63 -2.92 4.27
C TYR A 30 -15.99 -1.55 4.00
N VAL A 31 -14.82 -1.55 3.37
CA VAL A 31 -14.07 -0.32 3.09
C VAL A 31 -14.42 0.31 1.73
N GLY A 32 -15.19 -0.39 0.89
CA GLY A 32 -15.61 0.13 -0.42
C GLY A 32 -15.15 -0.73 -1.59
N VAL A 33 -15.30 -0.18 -2.79
CA VAL A 33 -14.88 -0.82 -4.04
C VAL A 33 -13.38 -0.56 -4.27
N LEU A 34 -12.70 -1.59 -4.78
CA LEU A 34 -11.37 -1.52 -5.37
C LEU A 34 -11.51 -1.91 -6.84
N THR A 35 -11.38 -0.93 -7.72
CA THR A 35 -11.50 -1.15 -9.17
C THR A 35 -10.10 -1.28 -9.74
N LEU A 36 -9.85 -2.41 -10.40
CA LEU A 36 -8.57 -2.76 -11.00
C LEU A 36 -8.71 -2.77 -12.52
N GLU A 37 -7.66 -2.32 -13.19
CA GLU A 37 -7.50 -2.39 -14.64
C GLU A 37 -6.22 -3.16 -14.93
N ASP A 38 -6.30 -4.17 -15.80
CA ASP A 38 -5.14 -4.98 -16.17
C ASP A 38 -4.07 -4.13 -16.85
N VAL A 39 -2.81 -4.27 -16.43
CA VAL A 39 -1.71 -3.64 -17.14
C VAL A 39 -1.34 -4.49 -18.34
N SER A 40 -1.42 -3.91 -19.54
CA SER A 40 -1.10 -4.64 -20.77
C SER A 40 0.35 -5.12 -20.81
N SER A 41 0.59 -6.23 -21.49
CA SER A 41 1.94 -6.78 -21.64
C SER A 41 2.90 -5.83 -22.33
N GLU A 42 2.42 -4.98 -23.23
CA GLU A 42 3.21 -3.94 -23.87
C GLU A 42 3.78 -2.94 -22.86
N VAL A 43 3.01 -2.61 -21.82
CA VAL A 43 3.43 -1.69 -20.76
C VAL A 43 4.40 -2.39 -19.80
N TYR A 44 4.00 -3.49 -19.15
CA TYR A 44 4.82 -4.08 -18.09
C TYR A 44 6.09 -4.77 -18.64
N ASN A 45 6.17 -5.08 -19.94
CA ASN A 45 7.42 -5.55 -20.54
C ASN A 45 8.55 -4.51 -20.47
N ASN A 46 8.23 -3.23 -20.26
CA ASN A 46 9.21 -2.17 -20.04
C ASN A 46 9.61 -2.02 -18.56
N TRP A 47 8.98 -2.74 -17.63
CA TRP A 47 9.30 -2.71 -16.19
C TRP A 47 10.43 -3.71 -15.90
N VAL A 48 11.64 -3.35 -16.27
CA VAL A 48 12.83 -4.22 -16.17
C VAL A 48 13.04 -4.74 -14.75
N ASP A 49 12.85 -3.88 -13.74
CA ASP A 49 13.07 -4.22 -12.33
C ASP A 49 12.04 -5.23 -11.79
N ASP A 50 10.83 -5.25 -12.34
CA ASP A 50 9.71 -6.10 -11.92
C ASP A 50 9.47 -7.30 -12.84
N ALA A 51 10.19 -7.39 -13.96
CA ALA A 51 10.01 -8.46 -14.94
C ALA A 51 10.12 -9.87 -14.33
N TRP A 52 10.93 -10.05 -13.29
CA TRP A 52 11.13 -11.33 -12.64
C TRP A 52 9.94 -11.75 -11.76
N ILE A 53 9.31 -10.82 -11.03
CA ILE A 53 8.16 -11.17 -10.18
C ILE A 53 6.94 -11.45 -11.06
N ILE A 54 6.78 -10.69 -12.16
CA ILE A 54 5.71 -10.89 -13.12
C ILE A 54 5.90 -12.20 -13.88
N LYS A 55 7.05 -12.41 -14.55
CA LYS A 55 7.24 -13.56 -15.46
C LYS A 55 7.57 -14.86 -14.75
N SER A 56 8.36 -14.81 -13.68
CA SER A 56 8.84 -16.03 -13.01
C SER A 56 7.98 -16.45 -11.82
N LYS A 57 7.32 -15.50 -11.15
CA LYS A 57 6.40 -15.78 -10.03
C LYS A 57 4.92 -15.60 -10.38
N ASN A 58 4.63 -15.27 -11.64
CA ASN A 58 3.28 -15.18 -12.18
C ASN A 58 2.41 -14.16 -11.42
N TYR A 59 2.99 -13.01 -11.08
CA TYR A 59 2.25 -11.86 -10.58
C TYR A 59 1.58 -11.13 -11.74
N GLU A 60 0.35 -10.66 -11.50
CA GLU A 60 -0.45 -9.92 -12.47
C GLU A 60 -0.48 -8.43 -12.08
N PRO A 61 0.17 -7.55 -12.85
CA PRO A 61 0.18 -6.12 -12.57
C PRO A 61 -1.17 -5.49 -12.92
N HIS A 62 -1.67 -4.66 -12.01
CA HIS A 62 -2.94 -3.94 -12.18
C HIS A 62 -2.75 -2.45 -11.85
N TYR A 63 -3.43 -1.58 -12.60
CA TYR A 63 -3.68 -0.22 -12.18
C TYR A 63 -4.87 -0.19 -11.23
N ILE A 64 -4.79 0.67 -10.21
CA ILE A 64 -5.90 0.92 -9.30
C ILE A 64 -6.65 2.15 -9.81
N VAL A 65 -7.88 1.96 -10.28
CA VAL A 65 -8.72 3.02 -10.84
C VAL A 65 -9.56 3.69 -9.75
N ASP A 66 -10.11 2.90 -8.82
CA ASP A 66 -10.83 3.40 -7.64
C ASP A 66 -10.35 2.64 -6.38
N GLY A 67 -10.45 3.29 -5.21
CA GLY A 67 -9.98 2.75 -3.94
C GLY A 67 -8.51 3.05 -3.62
N GLN A 68 -7.83 3.83 -4.48
CA GLN A 68 -6.42 4.21 -4.33
C GLN A 68 -6.09 4.72 -2.93
N GLN A 69 -6.83 5.71 -2.44
CA GLN A 69 -6.56 6.35 -1.14
C GLN A 69 -6.66 5.36 0.02
N ARG A 70 -7.73 4.55 0.04
CA ARG A 70 -7.97 3.54 1.08
C ARG A 70 -6.89 2.45 1.09
N LEU A 71 -6.49 1.98 -0.08
CA LEU A 71 -5.43 0.98 -0.19
C LEU A 71 -4.08 1.56 0.23
N THR A 72 -3.73 2.75 -0.23
CA THR A 72 -2.52 3.46 0.20
C THR A 72 -2.48 3.61 1.72
N THR A 73 -3.57 4.08 2.35
CA THR A 73 -3.64 4.24 3.81
C THR A 73 -3.48 2.90 4.53
N SER A 74 -4.07 1.83 4.01
CA SER A 74 -3.94 0.48 4.58
C SER A 74 -2.49 0.00 4.55
N ILE A 75 -1.79 0.22 3.43
CA ILE A 75 -0.37 -0.13 3.27
C ILE A 75 0.52 0.74 4.19
N ILE A 76 0.23 2.04 4.31
CA ILE A 76 0.96 2.93 5.25
C ILE A 76 0.77 2.46 6.70
N LEU A 77 -0.43 2.03 7.08
CA LEU A 77 -0.68 1.50 8.42
C LEU A 77 0.12 0.20 8.65
N ILE A 78 0.13 -0.73 7.68
CA ILE A 78 0.94 -1.97 7.78
C ILE A 78 2.42 -1.64 7.94
N GLN A 79 2.95 -0.70 7.15
CA GLN A 79 4.32 -0.22 7.28
C GLN A 79 4.58 0.41 8.66
N SER A 80 3.64 1.20 9.18
CA SER A 80 3.75 1.81 10.52
C SER A 80 3.72 0.76 11.63
N ILE A 81 2.96 -0.33 11.45
CA ILE A 81 2.96 -1.49 12.35
C ILE A 81 4.33 -2.17 12.33
N LEU A 82 4.90 -2.44 11.14
CA LEU A 82 6.24 -3.02 10.98
C LEU A 82 7.29 -2.18 11.73
N GLU A 83 7.26 -0.86 11.56
CA GLU A 83 8.17 0.05 12.27
C GLU A 83 7.98 0.03 13.78
N THR A 84 6.75 -0.18 14.26
CA THR A 84 6.44 -0.22 15.69
C THR A 84 6.91 -1.53 16.34
N ILE A 85 6.72 -2.68 15.68
CA ILE A 85 7.12 -3.98 16.23
C ILE A 85 8.64 -4.24 16.10
N GLY A 86 9.31 -3.55 15.17
CA GLY A 86 10.74 -3.70 14.89
C GLY A 86 11.09 -4.99 14.13
N SER A 87 12.35 -5.10 13.68
CA SER A 87 12.81 -6.19 12.81
C SER A 87 12.76 -7.59 13.44
N GLU A 88 12.81 -7.66 14.78
CA GLU A 88 12.67 -8.92 15.53
C GLU A 88 11.22 -9.20 15.95
N GLY A 89 10.29 -8.36 15.51
CA GLY A 89 8.87 -8.47 15.84
C GLY A 89 8.17 -9.62 15.11
N GLU A 90 7.12 -10.14 15.75
CA GLU A 90 6.23 -11.15 15.20
C GLU A 90 4.79 -10.77 15.52
N LEU A 91 3.88 -10.99 14.57
CA LEU A 91 2.44 -10.82 14.76
C LEU A 91 1.71 -12.04 14.19
N ASN A 92 0.77 -12.61 14.93
CA ASN A 92 0.00 -13.77 14.50
C ASN A 92 0.91 -14.91 13.98
N TYR A 93 2.01 -15.21 14.67
CA TYR A 93 3.00 -16.22 14.26
C TYR A 93 3.65 -15.95 12.90
N THR A 94 3.63 -14.69 12.44
CA THR A 94 4.24 -14.25 11.18
C THR A 94 5.34 -13.25 11.49
N SER A 95 6.55 -13.56 11.02
CA SER A 95 7.73 -12.73 11.25
C SER A 95 7.62 -11.36 10.57
N TYR A 96 8.33 -10.35 11.09
CA TYR A 96 8.51 -9.05 10.44
C TYR A 96 8.83 -9.17 8.95
N ASP A 97 9.79 -10.03 8.60
CA ASP A 97 10.24 -10.21 7.22
C ASP A 97 9.16 -10.84 6.33
N ASP A 98 8.37 -11.79 6.84
CA ASP A 98 7.27 -12.40 6.09
C ASP A 98 6.12 -11.41 5.86
N ILE A 99 5.80 -10.56 6.85
CA ILE A 99 4.81 -9.50 6.71
C ILE A 99 5.30 -8.48 5.68
N ARG A 100 6.54 -8.01 5.80
CA ARG A 100 7.15 -7.07 4.85
C ARG A 100 7.19 -7.62 3.44
N LYS A 101 7.53 -8.91 3.29
CA LYS A 101 7.50 -9.63 2.02
C LYS A 101 6.10 -9.68 1.39
N LYS A 102 5.08 -9.89 2.22
CA LYS A 102 3.69 -10.03 1.77
C LYS A 102 3.04 -8.72 1.33
N PHE A 103 3.39 -7.60 1.95
CA PHE A 103 2.66 -6.34 1.77
C PHE A 103 3.48 -5.20 1.16
N ILE A 104 4.81 -5.21 1.29
CA ILE A 104 5.65 -4.08 0.86
C ILE A 104 6.42 -4.43 -0.40
N PHE A 105 7.34 -5.39 -0.33
CA PHE A 105 8.14 -5.79 -1.48
C PHE A 105 8.66 -7.21 -1.35
N GLU A 106 8.94 -7.84 -2.48
CA GLU A 106 9.67 -9.11 -2.53
C GLU A 106 11.07 -8.91 -3.14
N THR A 107 12.00 -9.80 -2.77
CA THR A 107 13.37 -9.76 -3.30
C THR A 107 13.75 -11.04 -4.03
N LYS A 108 14.74 -10.90 -4.92
CA LYS A 108 15.51 -12.01 -5.47
C LYS A 108 17.01 -11.76 -5.30
N ASP A 109 17.83 -12.72 -5.71
CA ASP A 109 19.29 -12.59 -5.73
C ASP A 109 19.88 -12.19 -4.36
N LYS A 110 19.37 -12.81 -3.30
CA LYS A 110 19.77 -12.55 -1.90
C LYS A 110 19.56 -11.09 -1.45
N GLY A 111 18.53 -10.42 -1.99
CA GLY A 111 18.15 -9.07 -1.57
C GLY A 111 18.67 -7.94 -2.46
N ILE A 112 19.37 -8.27 -3.56
CA ILE A 112 19.92 -7.29 -4.50
C ILE A 112 18.80 -6.62 -5.29
N SER A 113 17.91 -7.40 -5.91
CA SER A 113 16.76 -6.84 -6.64
C SER A 113 15.50 -6.89 -5.79
N ARG A 114 14.72 -5.81 -5.85
CA ARG A 114 13.47 -5.66 -5.09
C ARG A 114 12.34 -5.22 -6.01
N SER A 115 11.17 -5.84 -5.84
CA SER A 115 9.94 -5.46 -6.51
C SER A 115 8.89 -5.11 -5.47
N TYR A 116 8.39 -3.87 -5.53
CA TYR A 116 7.38 -3.38 -4.60
C TYR A 116 6.00 -3.82 -5.07
N LEU A 117 5.21 -4.39 -4.16
CA LEU A 117 3.88 -4.93 -4.47
C LEU A 117 2.83 -3.84 -4.66
N PHE A 118 3.13 -2.64 -4.17
CA PHE A 118 2.30 -1.46 -4.28
C PHE A 118 3.17 -0.22 -4.49
N GLY A 119 2.77 0.66 -5.42
CA GLY A 119 3.54 1.86 -5.72
C GLY A 119 2.84 2.77 -6.73
N TYR A 120 3.52 3.86 -7.08
CA TYR A 120 3.12 4.76 -8.16
C TYR A 120 3.89 4.43 -9.44
N VAL A 121 3.40 4.91 -10.58
CA VAL A 121 4.18 4.90 -11.83
C VAL A 121 5.38 5.85 -11.74
N SER A 122 6.45 5.57 -12.47
CA SER A 122 7.77 6.21 -12.30
C SER A 122 7.84 7.70 -12.66
N ASP A 123 6.86 8.21 -13.40
CA ASP A 123 6.70 9.64 -13.71
C ASP A 123 5.97 10.42 -12.61
N ASN A 124 5.48 9.75 -11.56
CA ASN A 124 4.81 10.38 -10.43
C ASN A 124 5.82 10.78 -9.33
N PRO A 125 5.77 12.03 -8.80
CA PRO A 125 6.63 12.46 -7.69
C PRO A 125 6.57 11.57 -6.44
N SER A 126 5.43 10.89 -6.23
CA SER A 126 5.21 10.00 -5.08
C SER A 126 5.89 8.64 -5.23
N TYR A 127 6.39 8.28 -6.42
CA TYR A 127 7.03 6.98 -6.68
C TYR A 127 8.24 6.73 -5.78
N GLU A 128 9.23 7.62 -5.86
CA GLU A 128 10.44 7.50 -5.04
C GLU A 128 10.20 7.93 -3.59
N PHE A 129 9.29 8.87 -3.36
CA PHE A 129 8.92 9.28 -1.99
C PHE A 129 8.34 8.11 -1.20
N LEU A 130 7.45 7.31 -1.80
CA LEU A 130 6.84 6.16 -1.14
C LEU A 130 7.91 5.14 -0.71
N LYS A 131 8.85 4.82 -1.59
CA LYS A 131 9.92 3.85 -1.26
C LYS A 131 10.85 4.38 -0.16
N ARG A 132 11.33 5.61 -0.30
CA ARG A 132 12.38 6.16 0.56
C ARG A 132 11.86 6.65 1.90
N ASN A 133 10.74 7.38 1.91
CA ASN A 133 10.24 8.07 3.11
C ASN A 133 9.13 7.29 3.81
N ILE A 134 8.35 6.51 3.07
CA ILE A 134 7.27 5.71 3.65
C ILE A 134 7.76 4.31 3.98
N PHE A 135 8.35 3.58 3.04
CA PHE A 135 8.86 2.23 3.29
C PHE A 135 10.25 2.19 3.94
N ASN A 136 10.92 3.34 4.09
CA ASN A 136 12.28 3.45 4.63
C ASN A 136 13.32 2.62 3.86
N GLU A 137 13.13 2.48 2.54
CA GLU A 137 14.03 1.71 1.70
C GLU A 137 15.04 2.58 0.97
N ASN A 138 16.22 2.01 0.73
CA ASN A 138 17.19 2.61 -0.16
C ASN A 138 16.73 2.47 -1.61
N SER A 139 16.96 3.51 -2.40
CA SER A 139 16.73 3.52 -3.84
C SER A 139 17.99 3.94 -4.56
N ASP A 140 18.27 3.30 -5.70
CA ASP A 140 19.39 3.64 -6.57
C ASP A 140 19.10 4.92 -7.39
N TYR A 141 17.86 5.43 -7.34
CA TYR A 141 17.50 6.71 -7.93
C TYR A 141 18.14 7.87 -7.14
N GLN A 142 19.12 8.52 -7.76
CA GLN A 142 19.87 9.64 -7.19
C GLN A 142 19.14 10.99 -7.28
N ASN A 143 17.99 11.03 -7.96
CA ASN A 143 17.23 12.28 -8.11
C ASN A 143 16.75 12.80 -6.74
N GLU A 144 16.66 14.12 -6.64
CA GLU A 144 16.08 14.77 -5.48
C GLU A 144 14.61 14.38 -5.33
N ILE A 145 14.21 14.16 -4.07
CA ILE A 145 12.83 13.86 -3.73
C ILE A 145 12.01 15.14 -3.91
N GLN A 146 11.02 15.10 -4.80
CA GLN A 146 10.15 16.24 -5.02
C GLN A 146 9.10 16.34 -3.92
N GLU A 147 9.11 17.44 -3.17
CA GLU A 147 8.05 17.75 -2.22
C GLU A 147 6.81 18.30 -2.92
N THR A 148 5.66 17.71 -2.62
CA THR A 148 4.35 18.09 -3.12
C THR A 148 3.33 17.99 -1.99
N ILE A 149 2.13 18.51 -2.21
CA ILE A 149 1.01 18.29 -1.27
C ILE A 149 0.76 16.80 -1.05
N TYR A 150 0.92 15.96 -2.09
CA TYR A 150 0.68 14.53 -2.01
C TYR A 150 1.73 13.79 -1.18
N THR A 151 3.00 14.12 -1.36
CA THR A 151 4.09 13.53 -0.55
C THR A 151 4.01 13.99 0.90
N ASN A 152 3.62 15.25 1.15
CA ASN A 152 3.34 15.75 2.49
C ASN A 152 2.19 14.98 3.15
N ASN A 153 1.11 14.70 2.41
CA ASN A 153 0.02 13.87 2.94
C ASN A 153 0.47 12.43 3.24
N LEU A 154 1.36 11.84 2.42
CA LEU A 154 1.89 10.50 2.66
C LEU A 154 2.66 10.44 3.99
N ILE A 155 3.58 11.37 4.22
CA ILE A 155 4.36 11.38 5.46
C ILE A 155 3.50 11.71 6.68
N ASN A 156 2.55 12.65 6.55
CA ASN A 156 1.58 12.96 7.60
C ASN A 156 0.76 11.72 8.01
N ALA A 157 0.35 10.88 7.04
CA ALA A 157 -0.37 9.64 7.33
C ALA A 157 0.49 8.62 8.08
N LYS A 158 1.76 8.48 7.71
CA LYS A 158 2.70 7.61 8.43
C LYS A 158 2.92 8.09 9.87
N GLU A 159 3.23 9.37 10.05
CA GLU A 159 3.43 9.97 11.38
C GLU A 159 2.16 9.84 12.24
N PHE A 160 0.99 10.06 11.65
CA PHE A 160 -0.31 9.90 12.31
C PHE A 160 -0.50 8.50 12.92
N PHE A 161 -0.12 7.44 12.20
CA PHE A 161 -0.26 6.06 12.69
C PHE A 161 0.85 5.70 13.68
N ILE A 162 2.11 6.06 13.41
CA ILE A 162 3.23 5.81 14.33
C ILE A 162 2.94 6.43 15.70
N GLU A 163 2.49 7.69 15.76
CA GLU A 163 2.17 8.35 17.03
C GLU A 163 1.06 7.64 17.82
N ARG A 164 0.08 7.05 17.14
CA ARG A 164 -0.99 6.27 17.80
C ARG A 164 -0.51 4.91 18.25
N LEU A 165 0.22 4.19 17.41
CA LEU A 165 0.69 2.84 17.70
C LEU A 165 1.65 2.82 18.90
N LYS A 166 2.40 3.91 19.16
CA LYS A 166 3.25 4.05 20.35
C LYS A 166 2.52 3.86 21.69
N SER A 167 1.22 4.14 21.77
CA SER A 167 0.45 3.97 23.01
C SER A 167 -0.20 2.61 23.15
N PHE A 168 0.03 1.68 22.21
CA PHE A 168 -0.62 0.37 22.17
C PHE A 168 0.37 -0.73 22.61
N SER A 169 -0.13 -1.74 23.31
CA SER A 169 0.65 -2.94 23.62
C SER A 169 0.75 -3.85 22.39
N ASN A 170 1.70 -4.79 22.39
CA ASN A 170 1.88 -5.75 21.30
C ASN A 170 0.59 -6.53 20.98
N THR A 171 -0.19 -6.93 22.00
CA THR A 171 -1.48 -7.61 21.80
C THR A 171 -2.51 -6.71 21.10
N GLN A 172 -2.52 -5.42 21.39
CA GLN A 172 -3.43 -4.50 20.71
C GLN A 172 -2.96 -4.22 19.27
N ILE A 173 -1.65 -4.12 19.03
CA ILE A 173 -1.07 -4.02 17.69
C ILE A 173 -1.41 -5.26 16.86
N GLU A 174 -1.35 -6.45 17.46
CA GLU A 174 -1.74 -7.71 16.80
C GLU A 174 -3.24 -7.73 16.44
N SER A 175 -4.10 -7.21 17.31
CA SER A 175 -5.53 -7.03 17.00
C SER A 175 -5.73 -6.06 15.83
N ILE A 176 -5.04 -4.92 15.81
CA ILE A 176 -5.08 -3.95 14.70
C ILE A 176 -4.61 -4.59 13.39
N TYR A 177 -3.47 -5.30 13.42
CA TYR A 177 -2.92 -6.01 12.28
C TYR A 177 -3.90 -7.06 11.74
N THR A 178 -4.55 -7.82 12.63
CA THR A 178 -5.59 -8.78 12.27
C THR A 178 -6.76 -8.10 11.57
N LYS A 179 -7.26 -6.98 12.13
CA LYS A 179 -8.39 -6.24 11.55
C LYS A 179 -8.07 -5.69 10.17
N ILE A 180 -6.93 -5.04 9.99
CA ILE A 180 -6.57 -4.44 8.69
C ILE A 180 -6.29 -5.50 7.61
N THR A 181 -5.75 -6.67 7.97
CA THR A 181 -5.38 -7.69 6.99
C THR A 181 -6.46 -8.74 6.70
N GLN A 182 -7.42 -8.94 7.61
CA GLN A 182 -8.42 -10.01 7.51
C GLN A 182 -9.87 -9.53 7.51
N HIS A 183 -10.14 -8.35 8.09
CA HIS A 183 -11.50 -7.88 8.31
C HIS A 183 -11.85 -6.58 7.59
N PHE A 184 -10.87 -5.85 7.06
CA PHE A 184 -11.09 -4.74 6.14
C PHE A 184 -11.27 -5.29 4.72
N LEU A 185 -12.52 -5.35 4.27
CA LEU A 185 -12.90 -6.01 3.02
C LEU A 185 -13.19 -4.99 1.92
N PHE A 186 -12.43 -5.11 0.83
CA PHE A 186 -12.73 -4.45 -0.45
C PHE A 186 -13.64 -5.35 -1.28
N ASN A 187 -14.58 -4.74 -2.02
CA ASN A 187 -15.21 -5.42 -3.15
C ASN A 187 -14.33 -5.20 -4.38
N ILE A 188 -13.74 -6.26 -4.92
CA ILE A 188 -12.80 -6.16 -6.05
C ILE A 188 -13.59 -6.25 -7.36
N TYR A 189 -13.44 -5.24 -8.21
CA TYR A 189 -13.96 -5.24 -9.57
C TYR A 189 -12.78 -5.14 -10.54
N SER A 190 -12.58 -6.17 -11.35
CA SER A 190 -11.56 -6.14 -12.42
C SER A 190 -12.24 -5.82 -13.75
N MET A 191 -11.75 -4.78 -14.42
CA MET A 191 -12.17 -4.40 -15.76
C MET A 191 -11.26 -5.04 -16.79
N GLY A 192 -11.84 -5.83 -17.69
CA GLY A 192 -11.14 -6.24 -18.91
C GLY A 192 -10.93 -5.04 -19.84
N VAL A 193 -9.94 -5.15 -20.73
CA VAL A 193 -9.45 -4.12 -21.68
C VAL A 193 -10.57 -3.50 -22.56
N ASP A 194 -11.75 -4.11 -22.62
CA ASP A 194 -12.87 -3.69 -23.47
C ASP A 194 -13.83 -2.66 -22.82
N VAL A 195 -13.58 -2.19 -21.59
CA VAL A 195 -14.45 -1.22 -20.90
C VAL A 195 -13.77 0.16 -20.84
N ASP A 196 -14.39 1.15 -21.49
CA ASP A 196 -13.92 2.54 -21.46
C ASP A 196 -14.13 3.15 -20.05
N VAL A 197 -13.01 3.39 -19.36
CA VAL A 197 -12.97 3.93 -18.00
C VAL A 197 -13.60 5.32 -17.93
N HIS A 198 -13.64 6.10 -19.02
CA HIS A 198 -14.26 7.43 -19.03
C HIS A 198 -15.78 7.40 -18.95
N VAL A 199 -16.43 6.33 -19.42
CA VAL A 199 -17.90 6.22 -19.42
C VAL A 199 -18.43 5.68 -18.09
N SER A 200 -17.58 5.00 -17.31
CA SER A 200 -18.03 4.25 -16.12
C SER A 200 -18.18 5.11 -14.84
N PHE A 201 -17.72 6.36 -14.86
CA PHE A 201 -17.74 7.25 -13.69
C PHE A 201 -18.47 8.59 -13.91
N GLU A 202 -19.22 8.76 -15.01
CA GLU A 202 -20.20 9.85 -15.11
C GLU A 202 -21.50 9.45 -14.38
N THR A 203 -21.67 9.90 -13.14
CA THR A 203 -23.01 10.11 -12.54
C THR A 203 -22.97 11.13 -11.42
#